data_AF-K1SKR2-F1
#
_entry.id   AF-K1SKR2-F1
#
_cell.length_a   1.000
_cell.length_b   1.000
_cell.length_c   1.000
_cell.angle_alpha   90.00
_cell.angle_beta   90.00
_cell.angle_gamma   90.00
#
_symmetry.space_group_name_H-M   'P 1'
#
loop_
_entity.id
_entity.type
_entity.pdbx_description
1 polymer ?
#
loop_
_entity_poly.entity_id
_entity_poly.type
_entity_poly.pdbx_seq_one_letter_code
_entity_poly.pdbx_strand_id
1 'polypeptide(L)'
;VKNQKARQAIGKEIGTYITIELPSLTDNFTETDKRLETVGNEIKRLLPVNGLVLVAGLGNMEITPDSLGPKTSRRVLATRHIGGEIARSTGLDRLRPVAVMQTGVTGQTGIETGEYILSIVRRIRPTAVVAIDALASRRTERLGCTLQISDTGISPGAGVGNHRTKITKETIGVPVIAIGVPTVVDAQTLAVDILGNDCNRKTQKMLMPQGRQLVVIPREIDLLTERAS
;
A
#
# COMPACT_ATOMS: atom_id res chain seq x y z
N VAL A 1 -15.49 5.62 5.81
CA VAL A 1 -16.39 5.15 6.88
C VAL A 1 -16.60 6.29 7.86
N LYS A 2 -17.84 6.80 8.01
CA LYS A 2 -18.09 8.09 8.69
C LYS A 2 -18.46 8.00 10.18
N ASN A 3 -18.92 6.86 10.68
CA ASN A 3 -19.37 6.71 12.07
C ASN A 3 -19.26 5.27 12.59
N GLN A 4 -19.49 5.08 13.88
CA GLN A 4 -19.39 3.77 14.54
C GLN A 4 -20.38 2.74 14.01
N LYS A 5 -21.59 3.16 13.61
CA LYS A 5 -22.59 2.28 12.98
C LYS A 5 -22.07 1.72 11.64
N ALA A 6 -21.50 2.59 10.80
CA ALA A 6 -20.89 2.19 9.54
C ALA A 6 -19.66 1.31 9.75
N ARG A 7 -18.85 1.55 10.80
CA ARG A 7 -17.74 0.68 11.17
C ARG A 7 -18.23 -0.73 11.53
N GLN A 8 -19.27 -0.85 12.33
CA GLN A 8 -19.85 -2.15 12.72
C GLN A 8 -20.46 -2.88 11.51
N ALA A 9 -21.17 -2.18 10.63
CA ALA A 9 -21.79 -2.77 9.46
C ALA A 9 -20.79 -3.21 8.38
N ILE A 10 -19.72 -2.43 8.17
CA ILE A 10 -18.75 -2.63 7.08
C ILE A 10 -17.52 -3.43 7.55
N GLY A 11 -17.25 -3.46 8.85
CA GLY A 11 -16.06 -4.09 9.43
C GLY A 11 -14.75 -3.35 9.11
N LYS A 12 -14.83 -2.07 8.73
CA LYS A 12 -13.68 -1.20 8.43
C LYS A 12 -13.57 -0.07 9.44
N GLU A 13 -12.34 0.31 9.77
CA GLU A 13 -12.05 1.42 10.68
C GLU A 13 -12.65 2.75 10.19
N ILE A 14 -12.99 3.65 11.11
CA ILE A 14 -13.48 4.99 10.76
C ILE A 14 -12.34 5.78 10.11
N GLY A 15 -12.64 6.43 8.99
CA GLY A 15 -11.66 7.18 8.21
C GLY A 15 -12.05 7.32 6.74
N THR A 16 -11.13 7.90 5.99
CA THR A 16 -11.25 8.16 4.56
C THR A 16 -10.64 7.01 3.77
N TYR A 17 -11.40 6.46 2.83
CA TYR A 17 -10.93 5.42 1.91
C TYR A 17 -11.22 5.89 0.50
N ILE A 18 -10.19 5.96 -0.32
CA ILE A 18 -10.25 6.40 -1.70
C ILE A 18 -9.87 5.19 -2.56
N THR A 19 -10.71 4.87 -3.53
CA THR A 19 -10.46 3.81 -4.51
C THR A 19 -10.42 4.47 -5.87
N ILE A 20 -9.30 4.31 -6.57
CA ILE A 20 -9.07 4.86 -7.90
C ILE A 20 -9.02 3.68 -8.84
N GLU A 21 -9.96 3.64 -9.77
CA GLU A 21 -10.03 2.64 -10.84
C GLU A 21 -9.26 3.15 -12.05
N LEU A 22 -8.40 2.29 -12.57
CA LEU A 22 -7.50 2.57 -13.70
C LEU A 22 -7.74 1.47 -14.74
N PRO A 23 -7.50 1.75 -16.05
CA PRO A 23 -7.26 0.67 -17.00
C PRO A 23 -6.14 -0.24 -16.48
N SER A 24 -6.05 -1.46 -17.04
CA SER A 24 -5.00 -2.38 -16.60
C SER A 24 -3.65 -1.70 -16.70
N LEU A 25 -2.88 -1.73 -15.62
CA LEU A 25 -1.52 -1.21 -15.60
C LEU A 25 -0.61 -1.98 -16.57
N THR A 26 -1.04 -3.14 -17.09
CA THR A 26 -0.32 -3.87 -18.16
C THR A 26 -0.68 -3.40 -19.58
N ASP A 27 -1.74 -2.62 -19.78
CA ASP A 27 -2.13 -2.11 -21.10
C ASP A 27 -1.23 -0.96 -21.59
N ASN A 28 -1.27 -0.60 -22.87
CA ASN A 28 -0.48 0.50 -23.42
C ASN A 28 -0.85 1.84 -22.75
N PHE A 29 0.06 2.34 -21.91
CA PHE A 29 -0.09 3.62 -21.21
C PHE A 29 0.43 4.75 -22.09
N THR A 30 -0.46 5.57 -22.65
CA THR A 30 -0.09 6.82 -23.31
C THR A 30 -0.03 7.93 -22.25
N GLU A 31 1.20 8.27 -21.89
CA GLU A 31 1.79 9.19 -20.90
C GLU A 31 1.11 10.54 -20.50
N THR A 32 -0.14 10.84 -20.87
CA THR A 32 -0.75 12.15 -20.55
C THR A 32 -1.72 12.04 -19.36
N ASP A 33 -1.19 12.19 -18.16
CA ASP A 33 -1.70 11.48 -16.99
C ASP A 33 -2.42 12.37 -15.95
N LYS A 34 -3.55 12.96 -16.34
CA LYS A 34 -4.48 13.63 -15.39
C LYS A 34 -4.87 12.73 -14.20
N ARG A 35 -4.76 11.40 -14.36
CA ARG A 35 -5.02 10.43 -13.31
C ARG A 35 -3.91 10.45 -12.25
N LEU A 36 -2.64 10.52 -12.64
CA LEU A 36 -1.53 10.69 -11.69
C LEU A 36 -1.64 12.02 -10.93
N GLU A 37 -2.03 13.12 -11.60
CA GLU A 37 -2.31 14.39 -10.90
C GLU A 37 -3.43 14.22 -9.88
N THR A 38 -4.48 13.47 -10.23
CA THR A 38 -5.59 13.15 -9.32
C THR A 38 -5.09 12.34 -8.13
N VAL A 39 -4.32 11.27 -8.34
CA VAL A 39 -3.70 10.46 -7.28
C VAL A 39 -2.85 11.34 -6.35
N GLY A 40 -2.00 12.19 -6.91
CA GLY A 40 -1.16 13.13 -6.16
C GLY A 40 -1.98 14.11 -5.31
N ASN A 41 -3.08 14.65 -5.87
CA ASN A 41 -3.98 15.54 -5.16
C ASN A 41 -4.73 14.84 -4.02
N GLU A 42 -5.16 13.59 -4.23
CA GLU A 42 -5.79 12.77 -3.20
C GLU A 42 -4.84 12.48 -2.03
N ILE A 43 -3.58 12.12 -2.32
CA ILE A 43 -2.53 11.95 -1.30
C ILE A 43 -2.27 13.26 -0.56
N LYS A 44 -2.14 14.37 -1.29
CA LYS A 44 -1.90 15.71 -0.72
C LYS A 44 -3.02 16.12 0.25
N ARG A 45 -4.27 15.80 -0.05
CA ARG A 45 -5.43 16.12 0.81
C ARG A 45 -5.40 15.39 2.15
N LEU A 46 -4.82 14.19 2.21
CA LEU A 46 -4.73 13.40 3.44
C LEU A 46 -3.50 13.75 4.29
N LEU A 47 -2.51 14.40 3.70
CA LEU A 47 -1.29 14.78 4.41
C LEU A 47 -1.44 16.12 5.13
N PRO A 48 -0.74 16.32 6.27
CA PRO A 48 -0.55 17.64 6.84
C PRO A 48 0.00 18.63 5.81
N VAL A 49 -0.33 19.91 5.96
CA VAL A 49 0.09 20.97 5.02
C VAL A 49 1.62 21.08 4.96
N ASN A 50 2.28 21.02 6.12
CA ASN A 50 3.72 21.18 6.27
C ASN A 50 4.34 20.07 7.13
N GLY A 51 5.67 19.98 7.09
CA GLY A 51 6.47 19.09 7.94
C GLY A 51 7.06 17.89 7.21
N LEU A 52 7.92 17.18 7.93
CA LEU A 52 8.64 16.00 7.43
C LEU A 52 7.68 14.83 7.23
N VAL A 53 7.68 14.24 6.04
CA VAL A 53 6.97 12.98 5.79
C VAL A 53 7.97 11.83 5.74
N LEU A 54 7.65 10.72 6.40
CA LEU A 54 8.37 9.46 6.24
C LEU A 54 7.61 8.57 5.27
N VAL A 55 8.21 8.24 4.12
CA VAL A 55 7.68 7.24 3.20
C VAL A 55 8.31 5.88 3.50
N ALA A 56 7.47 4.89 3.81
CA ALA A 56 7.87 3.53 4.10
C ALA A 56 7.37 2.58 3.00
N GLY A 57 8.29 2.01 2.24
CA GLY A 57 8.00 0.92 1.30
C GLY A 57 7.96 -0.41 2.04
N LEU A 58 6.77 -1.01 2.12
CA LEU A 58 6.49 -2.28 2.79
C LEU A 58 6.51 -3.43 1.79
N GLY A 59 7.04 -4.58 2.22
CA GLY A 59 7.07 -5.80 1.43
C GLY A 59 8.48 -6.35 1.25
N ASN A 60 8.59 -7.38 0.43
CA ASN A 60 9.83 -8.07 0.10
C ASN A 60 10.22 -7.82 -1.36
N MET A 61 11.41 -7.22 -1.58
CA MET A 61 11.99 -7.04 -2.92
C MET A 61 12.18 -8.36 -3.70
N GLU A 62 12.40 -9.47 -3.00
CA GLU A 62 12.69 -10.79 -3.59
C GLU A 62 11.43 -11.52 -4.07
N ILE A 63 10.24 -11.06 -3.66
CA ILE A 63 8.96 -11.64 -4.05
C ILE A 63 8.27 -10.65 -4.97
N THR A 64 8.27 -10.92 -6.28
CA THR A 64 7.76 -9.98 -7.30
C THR A 64 6.44 -9.32 -6.92
N PRO A 65 5.34 -10.04 -6.61
CA PRO A 65 4.06 -9.40 -6.30
C PRO A 65 4.06 -8.57 -5.01
N ASP A 66 5.04 -8.77 -4.13
CA ASP A 66 5.23 -8.06 -2.85
C ASP A 66 6.31 -6.96 -2.95
N SER A 67 6.95 -6.82 -4.11
CA SER A 67 8.06 -5.86 -4.31
C SER A 67 7.59 -4.42 -4.57
N LEU A 68 6.28 -4.19 -4.68
CA LEU A 68 5.69 -2.89 -5.04
C LEU A 68 6.16 -1.77 -4.11
N GLY A 69 5.95 -1.89 -2.79
CA GLY A 69 6.30 -0.84 -1.82
C GLY A 69 7.79 -0.47 -1.86
N PRO A 70 8.71 -1.45 -1.82
CA PRO A 70 10.13 -1.21 -2.02
C PRO A 70 10.46 -0.56 -3.36
N LYS A 71 9.89 -0.99 -4.49
CA LYS A 71 10.11 -0.35 -5.81
C LYS A 71 9.64 1.10 -5.81
N THR A 72 8.41 1.37 -5.33
CA THR A 72 7.83 2.73 -5.31
C THR A 72 8.66 3.66 -4.44
N SER A 73 9.03 3.23 -3.23
CA SER A 73 9.83 4.06 -2.32
C SER A 73 11.17 4.46 -2.91
N ARG A 74 11.82 3.63 -3.75
CA ARG A 74 13.07 3.99 -4.45
C ARG A 74 12.90 5.15 -5.45
N ARG A 75 11.71 5.34 -6.01
CA ARG A 75 11.41 6.44 -6.94
C ARG A 75 11.00 7.73 -6.22
N VAL A 76 10.84 7.71 -4.90
CA VAL A 76 10.52 8.92 -4.13
C VAL A 76 11.77 9.76 -3.92
N LEU A 77 11.70 11.03 -4.31
CA LEU A 77 12.77 12.00 -4.09
C LEU A 77 12.92 12.29 -2.59
N ALA A 78 13.99 11.76 -1.99
CA ALA A 78 14.33 12.05 -0.59
C ALA A 78 14.92 13.46 -0.47
N THR A 79 14.31 14.31 0.34
CA THR A 79 14.67 15.74 0.45
C THR A 79 15.02 16.16 1.87
N ARG A 80 14.81 15.31 2.90
CA ARG A 80 15.11 15.65 4.31
C ARG A 80 16.56 16.11 4.53
N HIS A 81 17.50 15.58 3.76
CA HIS A 81 18.92 15.90 3.87
C HIS A 81 19.33 17.17 3.11
N ILE A 82 18.44 17.71 2.27
CA ILE A 82 18.68 18.89 1.45
C ILE A 82 18.18 20.11 2.24
N GLY A 83 19.09 20.92 2.75
CA GLY A 83 18.76 22.07 3.58
C GLY A 83 19.68 23.26 3.38
N GLY A 84 19.28 24.41 3.94
CA GLY A 84 20.11 25.61 3.99
C GLY A 84 20.45 26.17 2.60
N GLU A 85 21.73 26.43 2.38
CA GLU A 85 22.23 27.04 1.15
C GLU A 85 22.14 26.11 -0.07
N ILE A 86 22.30 24.80 0.13
CA ILE A 86 22.16 23.81 -0.94
C ILE A 86 20.74 23.88 -1.50
N ALA A 87 19.72 23.84 -0.64
CA ALA A 87 18.32 23.92 -1.09
C ALA A 87 18.02 25.23 -1.86
N ARG A 88 18.58 26.36 -1.42
CA ARG A 88 18.39 27.66 -2.08
C ARG A 88 19.08 27.76 -3.42
N SER A 89 20.34 27.31 -3.50
CA SER A 89 21.13 27.35 -4.75
C SER A 89 20.61 26.41 -5.82
N THR A 90 19.99 25.29 -5.43
CA THR A 90 19.40 24.33 -6.37
C THR A 90 17.91 24.56 -6.64
N GLY A 91 17.28 25.58 -6.05
CA GLY A 91 15.84 25.87 -6.20
C GLY A 91 14.91 24.81 -5.58
N LEU A 92 15.40 24.04 -4.60
CA LEU A 92 14.66 22.96 -3.92
C LEU A 92 14.10 23.41 -2.56
N ASP A 93 14.23 24.69 -2.20
CA ASP A 93 13.78 25.28 -0.93
C ASP A 93 12.25 25.22 -0.72
N ARG A 94 11.48 25.07 -1.81
CA ARG A 94 10.03 24.87 -1.77
C ARG A 94 9.59 23.42 -1.64
N LEU A 95 10.51 22.46 -1.73
CA LEU A 95 10.16 21.05 -1.59
C LEU A 95 9.82 20.71 -0.14
N ARG A 96 8.80 19.89 0.04
CA ARG A 96 8.51 19.29 1.33
C ARG A 96 9.67 18.39 1.74
N PRO A 97 10.13 18.43 3.01
CA PRO A 97 11.11 17.48 3.51
C PRO A 97 10.51 16.06 3.56
N VAL A 98 11.20 15.12 2.94
CA VAL A 98 10.80 13.70 2.84
C VAL A 98 11.98 12.81 3.25
N ALA A 99 11.73 11.89 4.18
CA ALA A 99 12.58 10.75 4.45
C ALA A 99 11.97 9.50 3.82
N VAL A 100 12.80 8.57 3.37
CA VAL A 100 12.36 7.35 2.71
C VAL A 100 13.04 6.16 3.38
N MET A 101 12.30 5.07 3.57
CA MET A 101 12.85 3.80 4.04
C MET A 101 12.19 2.61 3.33
N GLN A 102 12.93 1.52 3.22
CA GLN A 102 12.41 0.21 2.84
C GLN A 102 12.46 -0.67 4.08
N THR A 103 11.35 -1.33 4.43
CA THR A 103 11.27 -2.05 5.71
C THR A 103 11.81 -3.47 5.63
N GLY A 104 11.80 -4.07 4.44
CA GLY A 104 11.92 -5.52 4.28
C GLY A 104 10.81 -6.27 5.02
N VAL A 105 11.05 -7.56 5.27
CA VAL A 105 10.16 -8.42 6.05
C VAL A 105 10.86 -8.97 7.29
N THR A 106 10.07 -9.32 8.31
CA THR A 106 10.58 -9.87 9.59
C THR A 106 11.55 -11.05 9.40
N GLY A 107 11.31 -11.90 8.39
CA GLY A 107 12.20 -13.03 8.11
C GLY A 107 13.61 -12.63 7.63
N GLN A 108 13.78 -11.42 7.08
CA GLN A 108 15.07 -10.89 6.65
C GLN A 108 15.75 -10.07 7.75
N THR A 109 14.97 -9.29 8.50
CA THR A 109 15.51 -8.29 9.43
C THR A 109 15.52 -8.75 10.88
N GLY A 110 14.71 -9.75 11.24
CA GLY A 110 14.44 -10.12 12.63
C GLY A 110 13.60 -9.10 13.42
N ILE A 111 13.18 -8.00 12.78
CA ILE A 111 12.43 -6.90 13.42
C ILE A 111 11.06 -6.81 12.76
N GLU A 112 10.00 -6.68 13.55
CA GLU A 112 8.68 -6.42 12.99
C GLU A 112 8.62 -5.07 12.26
N THR A 113 7.99 -5.05 11.09
CA THR A 113 7.83 -3.84 10.26
C THR A 113 7.30 -2.64 11.04
N GLY A 114 6.29 -2.85 11.90
CA GLY A 114 5.70 -1.79 12.72
C GLY A 114 6.68 -1.23 13.76
N GLU A 115 7.46 -2.09 14.42
CA GLU A 115 8.51 -1.69 15.37
C GLU A 115 9.62 -0.91 14.66
N TYR A 116 10.01 -1.35 13.48
CA TYR A 116 11.05 -0.68 12.70
C TYR A 116 10.63 0.75 12.31
N ILE A 117 9.40 0.92 11.80
CA ILE A 117 8.84 2.23 11.48
C ILE A 117 8.72 3.10 12.74
N LEU A 118 8.17 2.57 13.83
CA LEU A 118 8.01 3.30 15.09
C LEU A 118 9.34 3.84 15.62
N SER A 119 10.41 3.04 15.53
CA SER A 119 11.75 3.42 15.96
C SER A 119 12.28 4.63 15.19
N ILE A 120 12.09 4.65 13.86
CA ILE A 120 12.45 5.79 13.02
C ILE A 120 11.57 7.00 13.32
N VAL A 121 10.25 6.82 13.45
CA VAL A 121 9.30 7.89 13.77
C VAL A 121 9.66 8.58 15.09
N ARG A 122 9.99 7.82 16.14
CA ARG A 122 10.43 8.38 17.42
C ARG A 122 11.70 9.23 17.30
N ARG A 123 12.62 8.84 16.42
CA ARG A 123 13.90 9.52 16.23
C ARG A 123 13.78 10.79 15.38
N ILE A 124 13.12 10.72 14.23
CA ILE A 124 13.10 11.83 13.26
C ILE A 124 11.85 12.70 13.35
N ARG A 125 10.82 12.25 14.10
CA ARG A 125 9.57 12.97 14.38
C ARG A 125 8.90 13.53 13.11
N PRO A 126 8.56 12.68 12.13
CA PRO A 126 7.82 13.13 10.96
C PRO A 126 6.40 13.58 11.38
N THR A 127 5.78 14.44 10.60
CA THR A 127 4.38 14.86 10.81
C THR A 127 3.38 13.84 10.25
N ALA A 128 3.81 12.95 9.37
CA ALA A 128 3.02 11.82 8.88
C ALA A 128 3.92 10.69 8.33
N VAL A 129 3.37 9.48 8.29
CA VAL A 129 3.95 8.33 7.57
C VAL A 129 3.08 8.03 6.35
N VAL A 130 3.72 7.81 5.21
CA VAL A 130 3.09 7.23 4.01
C VAL A 130 3.58 5.79 3.89
N ALA A 131 2.70 4.82 4.10
CA ALA A 131 3.02 3.40 3.99
C ALA A 131 2.54 2.88 2.63
N ILE A 132 3.46 2.36 1.81
CA ILE A 132 3.18 1.86 0.47
C ILE A 132 3.35 0.35 0.47
N ASP A 133 2.32 -0.39 0.06
CA ASP A 133 2.29 -1.85 0.16
C ASP A 133 1.58 -2.50 -1.04
N ALA A 134 1.94 -3.75 -1.32
CA ALA A 134 1.18 -4.59 -2.21
C ALA A 134 -0.05 -5.13 -1.49
N LEU A 135 -1.22 -5.13 -2.13
CA LEU A 135 -2.47 -5.58 -1.51
C LEU A 135 -2.92 -6.93 -2.10
N ALA A 136 -3.61 -7.72 -1.28
CA ALA A 136 -4.42 -8.81 -1.81
C ALA A 136 -5.83 -8.30 -2.10
N SER A 137 -6.35 -8.64 -3.27
CA SER A 137 -7.74 -8.36 -3.63
C SER A 137 -8.67 -9.49 -3.17
N ARG A 138 -9.94 -9.13 -3.00
CA ARG A 138 -11.07 -10.08 -2.86
C ARG A 138 -11.83 -10.27 -4.17
N ARG A 139 -11.34 -9.65 -5.24
CA ARG A 139 -11.87 -9.76 -6.60
C ARG A 139 -10.75 -9.65 -7.62
N THR A 140 -10.72 -10.57 -8.56
CA THR A 140 -9.76 -10.68 -9.65
C THR A 140 -9.75 -9.45 -10.55
N GLU A 141 -10.91 -8.86 -10.82
CA GLU A 141 -11.08 -7.64 -11.64
C GLU A 141 -10.27 -6.42 -11.14
N ARG A 142 -9.86 -6.41 -9.87
CA ARG A 142 -9.10 -5.29 -9.26
C ARG A 142 -7.60 -5.44 -9.36
N LEU A 143 -7.10 -6.59 -9.80
CA LEU A 143 -5.66 -6.84 -9.91
C LEU A 143 -5.05 -5.93 -10.97
N GLY A 144 -4.12 -5.06 -10.56
CA GLY A 144 -3.47 -4.13 -11.49
C GLY A 144 -4.39 -3.06 -12.09
N CYS A 145 -5.64 -2.95 -11.64
CA CYS A 145 -6.62 -1.99 -12.16
C CYS A 145 -7.14 -1.05 -11.06
N THR A 146 -6.57 -1.13 -9.86
CA THR A 146 -7.07 -0.37 -8.70
C THR A 146 -5.92 0.14 -7.85
N LEU A 147 -6.02 1.39 -7.42
CA LEU A 147 -5.17 1.98 -6.38
C LEU A 147 -6.04 2.35 -5.18
N GLN A 148 -5.60 1.97 -3.99
CA GLN A 148 -6.29 2.27 -2.73
C GLN A 148 -5.47 3.23 -1.89
N ILE A 149 -6.13 4.25 -1.35
CA ILE A 149 -5.55 5.19 -0.39
C ILE A 149 -6.43 5.23 0.85
N SER A 150 -5.84 5.20 2.05
CA SER A 150 -6.57 5.32 3.31
C SER A 150 -5.79 6.11 4.35
N ASP A 151 -6.49 6.85 5.22
CA ASP A 151 -5.92 7.51 6.41
C ASP A 151 -6.01 6.65 7.69
N THR A 152 -6.54 5.43 7.57
CA THR A 152 -6.72 4.50 8.70
C THR A 152 -5.50 3.62 8.99
N GLY A 153 -4.40 3.83 8.27
CA GLY A 153 -3.24 2.94 8.30
C GLY A 153 -3.44 1.63 7.52
N ILE A 154 -2.53 0.68 7.74
CA ILE A 154 -2.42 -0.58 7.00
C ILE A 154 -2.11 -1.77 7.91
N SER A 155 -2.52 -2.97 7.49
CA SER A 155 -2.14 -4.23 8.13
C SER A 155 -1.41 -5.09 7.09
N PRO A 156 -0.07 -5.09 7.10
CA PRO A 156 0.71 -5.79 6.09
C PRO A 156 0.41 -7.29 6.07
N GLY A 157 0.19 -7.85 4.88
CA GLY A 157 -0.11 -9.28 4.71
C GLY A 157 -1.53 -9.73 5.10
N ALA A 158 -2.41 -8.82 5.55
CA ALA A 158 -3.76 -9.18 6.00
C ALA A 158 -4.63 -9.83 4.90
N GLY A 159 -4.34 -9.53 3.64
CA GLY A 159 -5.05 -10.07 2.49
C GLY A 159 -4.72 -11.52 2.13
N VAL A 160 -3.60 -12.05 2.63
CA VAL A 160 -3.15 -13.44 2.39
C VAL A 160 -3.13 -14.26 3.68
N GLY A 161 -3.90 -13.84 4.69
CA GLY A 161 -4.04 -14.55 5.98
C GLY A 161 -2.95 -14.24 7.02
N ASN A 162 -2.01 -13.34 6.72
CA ASN A 162 -1.00 -12.90 7.70
C ASN A 162 -1.51 -11.68 8.48
N HIS A 163 -1.93 -11.88 9.72
CA HIS A 163 -2.29 -10.78 10.63
C HIS A 163 -1.04 -10.22 11.30
N ARG A 164 -0.26 -9.40 10.59
CA ARG A 164 0.83 -8.64 11.21
C ARG A 164 0.29 -7.43 11.96
N THR A 165 1.09 -6.96 12.92
CA THR A 165 0.83 -5.75 13.71
C THR A 165 0.42 -4.58 12.80
N LYS A 166 -0.72 -3.96 13.10
CA LYS A 166 -1.25 -2.85 12.30
C LYS A 166 -0.34 -1.63 12.41
N ILE A 167 -0.13 -0.94 11.30
CA ILE A 167 0.62 0.32 11.21
C ILE A 167 -0.43 1.43 11.07
N THR A 168 -0.72 2.09 12.18
CA THR A 168 -1.84 3.03 12.33
C THR A 168 -1.39 4.24 13.12
N LYS A 169 -2.21 5.29 13.17
CA LYS A 169 -1.93 6.45 14.01
C LYS A 169 -1.80 6.05 15.49
N GLU A 170 -2.60 5.08 15.93
CA GLU A 170 -2.62 4.58 17.30
C GLU A 170 -1.33 3.82 17.64
N THR A 171 -0.77 3.06 16.69
CA THR A 171 0.44 2.26 16.92
C THR A 171 1.73 3.06 16.70
N ILE A 172 1.73 4.03 15.78
CA ILE A 172 2.92 4.79 15.37
C ILE A 172 2.99 6.18 16.02
N GLY A 173 1.85 6.76 16.44
CA GLY A 173 1.76 8.06 17.10
C GLY A 173 1.62 9.27 16.17
N VAL A 174 1.73 9.09 14.85
CA VAL A 174 1.52 10.13 13.83
C VAL A 174 0.56 9.62 12.75
N PRO A 175 -0.13 10.50 11.99
CA PRO A 175 -1.00 10.07 10.89
C PRO A 175 -0.31 9.09 9.94
N VAL A 176 -1.01 8.01 9.56
CA VAL A 176 -0.51 7.00 8.62
C VAL A 176 -1.43 6.96 7.40
N ILE A 177 -0.87 7.32 6.25
CA ILE A 177 -1.54 7.28 4.96
C ILE A 177 -1.08 6.01 4.26
N ALA A 178 -1.98 5.04 4.16
CA ALA A 178 -1.74 3.79 3.46
C ALA A 178 -2.04 3.95 1.98
N ILE A 179 -1.14 3.48 1.12
CA ILE A 179 -1.30 3.42 -0.33
C ILE A 179 -1.01 1.99 -0.75
N GLY A 180 -1.85 1.40 -1.59
CA GLY A 180 -1.56 0.09 -2.14
C GLY A 180 -2.30 -0.25 -3.41
N VAL A 181 -1.69 -1.15 -4.17
CA VAL A 181 -2.23 -1.68 -5.43
C VAL A 181 -2.44 -3.18 -5.24
N PRO A 182 -3.63 -3.73 -5.60
CA PRO A 182 -3.82 -5.16 -5.53
C PRO A 182 -2.99 -5.89 -6.57
N THR A 183 -2.10 -6.76 -6.11
CA THR A 183 -1.17 -7.54 -6.97
C THR A 183 -1.45 -9.03 -6.93
N VAL A 184 -2.15 -9.52 -5.90
CA VAL A 184 -2.48 -10.94 -5.71
C VAL A 184 -3.92 -11.16 -5.29
N VAL A 185 -4.45 -12.34 -5.54
CA VAL A 185 -5.66 -12.89 -4.88
C VAL A 185 -5.31 -14.24 -4.27
N ASP A 186 -6.02 -14.66 -3.22
CA ASP A 186 -5.92 -16.06 -2.79
C ASP A 186 -6.68 -16.99 -3.77
N ALA A 187 -6.26 -18.25 -3.86
CA ALA A 187 -6.85 -19.21 -4.80
C ALA A 187 -8.33 -19.49 -4.50
N GLN A 188 -8.75 -19.40 -3.24
CA GLN A 188 -10.16 -19.50 -2.88
C GLN A 188 -10.96 -18.34 -3.47
N THR A 189 -10.47 -17.10 -3.36
CA THR A 189 -11.08 -15.91 -3.97
C THR A 189 -11.20 -16.07 -5.48
N LEU A 190 -10.15 -16.51 -6.16
CA LEU A 190 -10.21 -16.77 -7.61
C LEU A 190 -11.29 -17.79 -7.97
N ALA A 191 -11.32 -18.92 -7.26
CA ALA A 191 -12.30 -19.96 -7.53
C ALA A 191 -13.74 -19.48 -7.32
N VAL A 192 -13.98 -18.68 -6.26
CA VAL A 192 -15.30 -18.07 -6.01
C VAL A 192 -15.66 -17.08 -7.11
N ASP A 193 -14.72 -16.26 -7.57
CA ASP A 193 -14.95 -15.29 -8.65
C ASP A 193 -15.31 -15.98 -9.98
N ILE A 194 -14.62 -17.08 -10.34
CA ILE A 194 -14.88 -17.83 -11.57
C ILE A 194 -16.21 -18.57 -11.49
N LEU A 195 -16.47 -19.24 -10.37
CA LEU A 195 -17.64 -20.12 -10.23
C LEU A 195 -18.91 -19.33 -9.90
N GLY A 196 -18.81 -18.13 -9.33
CA GLY A 196 -19.96 -17.33 -8.92
C GLY A 196 -20.98 -18.15 -8.12
N ASN A 197 -22.21 -18.24 -8.64
CA ASN A 197 -23.31 -18.97 -8.00
C ASN A 197 -23.16 -20.50 -8.05
N ASP A 198 -22.31 -21.04 -8.93
CA ASP A 198 -22.05 -22.48 -9.05
C ASP A 198 -21.08 -23.00 -7.97
N CYS A 199 -20.53 -22.10 -7.15
CA CYS A 199 -19.66 -22.44 -6.04
C CYS A 199 -20.45 -23.12 -4.90
N ASN A 200 -20.68 -24.42 -5.05
CA ASN A 200 -21.42 -25.22 -4.08
C ASN A 200 -20.58 -25.57 -2.83
N ARG A 201 -21.27 -26.09 -1.80
CA ARG A 201 -20.68 -26.45 -0.51
C ARG A 201 -19.58 -27.53 -0.60
N LYS A 202 -19.59 -28.37 -1.65
CA LYS A 202 -18.55 -29.38 -1.90
C LYS A 202 -17.27 -28.72 -2.42
N THR A 203 -17.40 -27.80 -3.38
CA THR A 203 -16.28 -27.03 -3.92
C THR A 203 -15.62 -26.16 -2.86
N GLN A 204 -16.41 -25.50 -2.00
CA GLN A 204 -15.86 -24.73 -0.87
C GLN A 204 -15.06 -25.61 0.10
N LYS A 205 -15.51 -26.84 0.37
CA LYS A 205 -14.77 -27.79 1.22
C LYS A 205 -13.47 -28.26 0.56
N MET A 206 -13.41 -28.37 -0.76
CA MET A 206 -12.18 -28.72 -1.48
C MET A 206 -11.17 -27.57 -1.50
N LEU A 207 -11.64 -26.32 -1.48
CA LEU A 207 -10.80 -25.12 -1.45
C LEU A 207 -10.22 -24.82 -0.06
N MET A 208 -10.75 -25.43 1.01
CA MET A 208 -10.29 -25.20 2.38
C MET A 208 -9.58 -26.45 2.94
N PRO A 209 -8.43 -26.32 3.63
CA PRO A 209 -7.74 -25.08 4.02
C PRO A 209 -6.70 -24.56 3.00
N GLN A 210 -6.31 -25.38 2.03
CA GLN A 210 -5.14 -25.14 1.17
C GLN A 210 -5.30 -23.92 0.23
N GLY A 211 -6.52 -23.60 -0.19
CA GLY A 211 -6.77 -22.48 -1.12
C GLY A 211 -6.44 -21.10 -0.56
N ARG A 212 -6.37 -20.93 0.77
CA ARG A 212 -5.89 -19.69 1.40
C ARG A 212 -4.38 -19.61 1.56
N GLN A 213 -3.69 -20.74 1.42
CA GLN A 213 -2.23 -20.80 1.47
C GLN A 213 -1.58 -20.59 0.10
N LEU A 214 -2.40 -20.53 -0.96
CA LEU A 214 -1.97 -20.28 -2.32
C LEU A 214 -2.41 -18.88 -2.76
N VAL A 215 -1.48 -18.16 -3.38
CA VAL A 215 -1.75 -16.89 -4.05
C VAL A 215 -1.71 -17.08 -5.55
N VAL A 216 -2.59 -16.37 -6.25
CA VAL A 216 -2.63 -16.28 -7.70
C VAL A 216 -2.29 -14.86 -8.10
N ILE A 217 -1.43 -14.75 -9.11
CA ILE A 217 -0.90 -13.49 -9.61
C ILE A 217 -1.10 -13.41 -11.12
N PRO A 218 -1.25 -12.20 -11.70
CA PRO A 218 -1.25 -12.02 -13.14
C PRO A 218 0.06 -12.54 -13.77
N ARG A 219 -0.03 -13.04 -15.02
CA ARG A 219 1.16 -13.52 -15.75
C ARG A 219 2.20 -12.42 -15.94
N GLU A 220 1.77 -11.18 -16.13
CA GLU A 220 2.63 -10.01 -16.36
C GLU A 220 2.88 -9.22 -15.06
N ILE A 221 2.99 -9.92 -13.93
CA ILE A 221 3.17 -9.30 -12.61
C ILE A 221 4.42 -8.40 -12.54
N ASP A 222 5.50 -8.74 -13.26
CA ASP A 222 6.70 -7.93 -13.33
C ASP A 222 6.40 -6.55 -13.94
N LEU A 223 5.66 -6.53 -15.05
CA LEU A 223 5.26 -5.30 -15.74
C LEU A 223 4.27 -4.49 -14.90
N LEU A 224 3.30 -5.17 -14.28
CA LEU A 224 2.33 -4.55 -13.37
C LEU A 224 3.05 -3.84 -12.23
N THR A 225 3.94 -4.55 -11.52
CA THR A 225 4.66 -3.95 -10.39
C THR A 225 5.57 -2.82 -10.83
N GLU A 226 6.23 -2.94 -12.00
CA GLU A 226 7.08 -1.88 -12.53
C GLU A 226 6.28 -0.60 -12.82
N ARG A 227 5.16 -0.70 -13.53
CA ARG A 227 4.34 0.46 -13.90
C ARG A 227 3.52 1.04 -12.75
N ALA A 228 3.16 0.21 -11.77
CA ALA A 228 2.47 0.67 -10.57
C ALA A 228 3.38 1.45 -9.61
N SER A 229 4.70 1.31 -9.75
CA SER A 229 5.69 1.82 -8.78
C SER A 229 6.34 3.13 -9.17
#